data_AF-A0A285TST7-F1
#
_entry.id   AF-A0A285TST7-F1
#
_cell.length_a   1.000
_cell.length_b   1.000
_cell.length_c   1.000
_cell.angle_alpha   90.00
_cell.angle_beta   90.00
_cell.angle_gamma   90.00
#
_symmetry.space_group_name_H-M   'P 1'
#
loop_
_entity.id
_entity.type
_entity.pdbx_description
1 polymer ?
#
loop_
_entity_poly.entity_id
_entity_poly.type
_entity_poly.pdbx_seq_one_letter_code
_entity_poly.pdbx_strand_id
1 'polypeptide(L)'
;MFPDRPSRRSVPLKVKKPSAYVLAEELMKDGSIPISEVCKKTGLSKSVLYRHFPDRADRRISSHMRERQRFEEVKRLAQDPSLSMKEVSFRTDIPLSTLYKLFPGRSEMKEEVDQKLYELAKAMIQDTSVSLVDISEKTGFSPAILCIMFPERPTRRLPALKVRNPELYAKAENMMMDSRIPLKEVSERTGIKIPTLCKMFPDRPERKKGRPTSRV
;
A
#
# COMPACT_ATOMS: atom_id res chain seq x y z
N MET A 1 -44.16 27.12 -18.53
CA MET A 1 -44.23 28.39 -17.76
C MET A 1 -43.58 28.15 -16.41
N PHE A 2 -42.39 28.70 -16.19
CA PHE A 2 -41.74 28.65 -14.87
C PHE A 2 -42.19 29.88 -14.07
N PRO A 3 -42.61 29.74 -12.80
CA PRO A 3 -42.98 30.89 -12.00
C PRO A 3 -41.72 31.75 -11.77
N ASP A 4 -41.85 33.05 -12.05
CA ASP A 4 -40.83 34.06 -11.79
C ASP A 4 -40.36 33.97 -10.34
N ARG A 5 -39.06 33.69 -10.15
CA ARG A 5 -38.46 33.74 -8.82
C ARG A 5 -38.47 35.20 -8.35
N PRO A 6 -38.99 35.50 -7.15
CA PRO A 6 -38.97 36.85 -6.63
C PRO A 6 -37.52 37.33 -6.53
N SER A 7 -37.25 38.44 -7.22
CA SER A 7 -36.00 39.19 -7.18
C SER A 7 -35.60 39.42 -5.72
N ARG A 8 -34.44 38.87 -5.34
CA ARG A 8 -33.88 39.04 -3.98
C ARG A 8 -33.64 40.53 -3.75
N ARG A 9 -34.53 41.16 -2.98
CA ARG A 9 -34.34 42.52 -2.46
C ARG A 9 -32.98 42.59 -1.78
N SER A 10 -32.09 43.39 -2.35
CA SER A 10 -30.82 43.77 -1.76
C SER A 10 -31.10 44.59 -0.50
N VAL A 11 -31.02 43.96 0.66
CA VAL A 11 -31.07 44.69 1.94
C VAL A 11 -29.79 45.52 2.04
N PRO A 12 -29.85 46.86 2.18
CA PRO A 12 -28.67 47.66 2.39
C PRO A 12 -28.08 47.30 3.76
N LEU A 13 -26.97 46.57 3.75
CA LEU A 13 -26.17 46.33 4.95
C LEU A 13 -25.68 47.69 5.44
N LYS A 14 -26.19 48.15 6.60
CA LYS A 14 -25.63 49.29 7.32
C LYS A 14 -24.24 48.91 7.81
N VAL A 15 -23.23 49.12 6.97
CA VAL A 15 -21.82 48.88 7.29
C VAL A 15 -21.35 49.97 8.25
N LYS A 16 -21.59 49.78 9.55
CA LYS A 16 -20.83 50.48 10.58
C LYS A 16 -19.52 49.72 10.78
N LYS A 17 -18.42 50.23 10.18
CA LYS A 17 -17.00 50.14 10.61
C LYS A 17 -16.07 50.12 9.39
N PRO A 18 -15.64 51.29 8.88
CA PRO A 18 -14.47 51.39 7.99
C PRO A 18 -13.23 50.64 8.55
N SER A 19 -13.15 50.48 9.87
CA SER A 19 -12.15 49.68 10.58
C SER A 19 -12.08 48.19 10.17
N ALA A 20 -13.18 47.55 9.75
CA ALA A 20 -13.16 46.12 9.45
C ALA A 20 -12.47 45.79 8.11
N TYR A 21 -12.55 46.70 7.13
CA TYR A 21 -11.91 46.51 5.82
C TYR A 21 -10.40 46.77 5.89
N VAL A 22 -9.97 47.79 6.64
CA VAL A 22 -8.55 48.09 6.86
C VAL A 22 -7.87 46.91 7.57
N LEU A 23 -8.51 46.37 8.61
CA LEU A 23 -8.03 45.17 9.30
C LEU A 23 -8.00 43.95 8.37
N ALA A 24 -9.01 43.78 7.51
CA ALA A 24 -9.04 42.69 6.54
C ALA A 24 -7.88 42.80 5.52
N GLU A 25 -7.61 44.01 5.03
CA GLU A 25 -6.52 44.29 4.10
C GLU A 25 -5.15 44.00 4.72
N GLU A 26 -4.92 44.44 5.96
CA GLU A 26 -3.69 44.17 6.71
C GLU A 26 -3.48 42.66 6.92
N LEU A 27 -4.51 41.94 7.38
CA LEU A 27 -4.46 40.49 7.59
C LEU A 27 -4.26 39.69 6.28
N MET A 28 -4.68 40.25 5.13
CA MET A 28 -4.57 39.62 3.82
C MET A 28 -3.34 40.06 3.03
N LYS A 29 -2.58 41.05 3.51
CA LYS A 29 -1.40 41.62 2.82
C LYS A 29 -0.35 40.54 2.54
N ASP A 30 -0.05 39.75 3.57
CA ASP A 30 0.97 38.69 3.53
C ASP A 30 0.45 37.38 2.92
N GLY A 31 -0.87 37.22 2.79
CA GLY A 31 -1.50 36.02 2.22
C GLY A 31 -1.28 34.73 3.02
N SER A 32 -0.70 34.82 4.22
CA SER A 32 -0.43 33.70 5.12
C SER A 32 -1.68 33.24 5.87
N ILE A 33 -2.63 34.15 6.13
CA ILE A 33 -3.83 33.88 6.92
C ILE A 33 -4.97 33.39 6.01
N PRO A 34 -5.60 32.23 6.30
CA PRO A 34 -6.71 31.74 5.50
C PRO A 34 -7.93 32.67 5.63
N ILE A 35 -8.64 32.90 4.53
CA ILE A 35 -9.82 33.81 4.47
C ILE A 35 -10.89 33.47 5.51
N SER A 36 -11.04 32.19 5.88
CA SER A 36 -11.96 31.78 6.96
C SER A 36 -11.61 32.39 8.31
N GLU A 37 -10.31 32.56 8.59
CA GLU A 37 -9.83 33.19 9.82
C GLU A 37 -9.92 34.71 9.72
N VAL A 38 -9.68 35.29 8.54
CA VAL A 38 -9.94 36.71 8.27
C VAL A 38 -11.43 37.05 8.51
N CYS A 39 -12.36 36.22 8.03
CA CYS A 39 -13.80 36.39 8.32
C CYS A 39 -14.11 36.37 9.81
N LYS A 40 -13.46 35.49 10.59
CA LYS A 40 -13.67 35.40 12.04
C LYS A 40 -13.16 36.65 12.76
N LYS A 41 -11.98 37.16 12.39
CA LYS A 41 -11.35 38.32 13.01
C LYS A 41 -12.03 39.64 12.65
N THR A 42 -12.55 39.75 11.42
CA THR A 42 -13.14 41.00 10.89
C THR A 42 -14.66 41.04 11.01
N GLY A 43 -15.31 39.88 11.19
CA GLY A 43 -16.76 39.73 11.11
C GLY A 43 -17.33 39.85 9.68
N LEU A 44 -16.47 40.00 8.67
CA LEU A 44 -16.89 40.12 7.27
C LEU A 44 -17.17 38.74 6.68
N SER A 45 -18.21 38.63 5.87
CA SER A 45 -18.49 37.39 5.14
C SER A 45 -17.50 37.18 3.99
N LYS A 46 -17.29 35.92 3.60
CA LYS A 46 -16.41 35.56 2.47
C LYS A 46 -16.80 36.31 1.18
N SER A 47 -18.10 36.42 0.90
CA SER A 47 -18.60 37.12 -0.28
C SER A 47 -18.28 38.62 -0.26
N VAL A 48 -18.32 39.26 0.90
CA VAL A 48 -17.94 40.68 1.05
C VAL A 48 -16.44 40.85 0.83
N LEU A 49 -15.62 39.97 1.40
CA LEU A 49 -14.17 39.99 1.17
C LEU A 49 -13.81 39.77 -0.31
N TYR A 50 -14.43 38.80 -0.98
CA TYR A 50 -14.19 38.54 -2.40
C TYR A 50 -14.63 39.69 -3.31
N ARG A 51 -15.69 40.41 -2.94
CA ARG A 51 -16.16 41.58 -3.68
C ARG A 51 -15.24 42.79 -3.52
N HIS A 52 -14.67 42.99 -2.33
CA HIS A 52 -13.79 44.13 -2.05
C HIS A 52 -12.32 43.88 -2.38
N PHE A 53 -11.87 42.61 -2.35
CA PHE A 53 -10.49 42.21 -2.62
C PHE A 53 -10.45 41.12 -3.70
N PRO A 54 -10.88 41.43 -4.95
CA PRO A 54 -11.01 40.44 -6.02
C PRO A 54 -9.67 39.79 -6.37
N ASP A 55 -8.57 40.54 -6.40
CA ASP A 55 -7.22 40.04 -6.70
C ASP A 55 -6.73 38.97 -5.71
N ARG A 56 -7.29 39.00 -4.48
CA ARG A 56 -6.98 38.02 -3.42
C ARG A 56 -7.94 36.82 -3.45
N ALA A 57 -9.14 36.99 -4.03
CA ALA A 57 -10.04 35.90 -4.35
C ALA A 57 -9.46 34.99 -5.44
N ASP A 58 -8.75 35.58 -6.40
CA ASP A 58 -8.15 34.88 -7.53
C ASP A 58 -7.16 33.79 -7.12
N ARG A 59 -6.36 33.98 -6.06
CA ARG A 59 -5.44 32.93 -5.59
C ARG A 59 -6.16 31.63 -5.18
N ARG A 60 -7.37 31.72 -4.64
CA ARG A 60 -8.20 30.53 -4.32
C ARG A 60 -8.96 30.00 -5.53
N ILE A 61 -9.43 30.86 -6.43
CA ILE A 61 -10.02 30.43 -7.70
C ILE A 61 -8.96 29.67 -8.50
N SER A 62 -7.73 30.18 -8.60
CA SER A 62 -6.59 29.47 -9.20
C SER A 62 -6.23 28.19 -8.46
N SER A 63 -6.40 28.12 -7.14
CA SER A 63 -6.19 26.88 -6.37
C SER A 63 -7.25 25.82 -6.70
N HIS A 64 -8.53 26.20 -6.68
CA HIS A 64 -9.64 25.30 -7.01
C HIS A 64 -9.66 24.93 -8.50
N MET A 65 -9.27 25.84 -9.39
CA MET A 65 -9.11 25.55 -10.81
C MET A 65 -7.97 24.57 -11.05
N ARG A 66 -6.82 24.73 -10.37
CA ARG A 66 -5.71 23.77 -10.43
C ARG A 66 -6.10 22.40 -9.87
N GLU A 67 -6.83 22.38 -8.76
CA GLU A 67 -7.32 21.14 -8.15
C GLU A 67 -8.34 20.43 -9.05
N ARG A 68 -9.24 21.20 -9.68
CA ARG A 68 -10.19 20.68 -10.67
C ARG A 68 -9.49 20.16 -11.93
N GLN A 69 -8.49 20.86 -12.44
CA GLN A 69 -7.69 20.41 -13.57
C GLN A 69 -6.94 19.11 -13.25
N ARG A 70 -6.32 19.03 -12.07
CA ARG A 70 -5.69 17.79 -11.58
C ARG A 70 -6.70 16.66 -11.49
N PHE A 71 -7.90 16.92 -10.98
CA PHE A 71 -8.94 15.90 -10.87
C PHE A 71 -9.42 15.40 -12.25
N GLU A 72 -9.60 16.30 -13.22
CA GLU A 72 -9.98 15.90 -14.59
C GLU A 72 -8.86 15.11 -15.28
N GLU A 73 -7.59 15.47 -15.06
CA GLU A 73 -6.45 14.70 -15.57
C GLU A 73 -6.42 13.29 -14.97
N VAL A 74 -6.58 13.18 -13.64
CA VAL A 74 -6.67 11.89 -12.95
C VAL A 74 -7.82 11.07 -13.49
N LYS A 75 -8.99 11.68 -13.70
CA LYS A 75 -10.17 11.01 -14.26
C LYS A 75 -9.91 10.50 -15.68
N ARG A 76 -9.28 11.30 -16.53
CA ARG A 76 -8.91 10.90 -17.89
C ARG A 76 -7.94 9.70 -17.87
N LEU A 77 -6.90 9.77 -17.05
CA LEU A 77 -5.92 8.68 -16.91
C LEU A 77 -6.53 7.41 -16.30
N ALA A 78 -7.41 7.56 -15.31
CA ALA A 78 -8.13 6.45 -14.69
C ALA A 78 -9.21 5.83 -15.59
N GLN A 79 -9.59 6.49 -16.69
CA GLN A 79 -10.49 5.94 -17.70
C GLN A 79 -9.76 5.21 -18.83
N ASP A 80 -8.45 5.45 -19.02
CA ASP A 80 -7.64 4.77 -20.04
C ASP A 80 -7.35 3.31 -19.66
N PRO A 81 -7.92 2.31 -20.38
CA PRO A 81 -7.82 0.90 -20.02
C PRO A 81 -6.39 0.36 -20.13
N SER A 82 -5.51 1.04 -20.86
CA SER A 82 -4.09 0.65 -21.00
C SER A 82 -3.25 0.95 -19.75
N LEU A 83 -3.71 1.87 -18.89
CA LEU A 83 -2.99 2.31 -17.70
C LEU A 83 -3.48 1.57 -16.45
N SER A 84 -2.55 0.99 -15.69
CA SER A 84 -2.86 0.44 -14.37
C SER A 84 -3.08 1.55 -13.33
N MET A 85 -3.87 1.29 -12.30
CA MET A 85 -4.07 2.27 -11.21
C MET A 85 -2.76 2.65 -10.49
N LYS A 86 -1.75 1.76 -10.50
CA LYS A 86 -0.41 2.05 -9.98
C LYS A 86 0.30 3.11 -10.83
N GLU A 87 0.20 2.99 -12.14
CA GLU A 87 0.76 3.95 -13.09
C GLU A 87 0.05 5.30 -12.99
N VAL A 88 -1.28 5.30 -12.86
CA VAL A 88 -2.07 6.53 -12.61
C VAL A 88 -1.65 7.18 -11.30
N SER A 89 -1.46 6.40 -10.24
CA SER A 89 -0.97 6.89 -8.94
C SER A 89 0.40 7.55 -9.07
N PHE A 90 1.34 6.92 -9.77
CA PHE A 90 2.68 7.45 -9.99
C PHE A 90 2.67 8.76 -10.78
N ARG A 91 1.88 8.85 -11.85
CA ARG A 91 1.81 10.05 -12.71
C ARG A 91 1.13 11.25 -12.06
N THR A 92 0.17 10.99 -11.17
CA THR A 92 -0.67 12.04 -10.57
C THR A 92 -0.26 12.40 -9.15
N ASP A 93 0.68 11.66 -8.57
CA ASP A 93 1.10 11.75 -7.17
C ASP A 93 -0.09 11.58 -6.19
N ILE A 94 -1.11 10.82 -6.60
CA ILE A 94 -2.28 10.50 -5.77
C ILE A 94 -2.13 9.07 -5.25
N PRO A 95 -2.27 8.84 -3.93
CA PRO A 95 -2.22 7.49 -3.36
C PRO A 95 -3.24 6.54 -3.98
N LEU A 96 -2.81 5.30 -4.23
CA LEU A 96 -3.66 4.21 -4.73
C LEU A 96 -4.97 4.04 -3.94
N SER A 97 -4.89 4.13 -2.61
CA SER A 97 -6.07 4.00 -1.73
C SER A 97 -7.13 5.09 -2.01
N THR A 98 -6.69 6.31 -2.30
CA THR A 98 -7.59 7.41 -2.69
C THR A 98 -8.16 7.17 -4.08
N LEU A 99 -7.33 6.71 -5.02
CA LEU A 99 -7.79 6.41 -6.36
C LEU A 99 -8.85 5.29 -6.41
N TYR A 100 -8.68 4.21 -5.64
CA TYR A 100 -9.70 3.15 -5.56
C TYR A 100 -11.01 3.61 -4.93
N LYS A 101 -10.97 4.57 -3.99
CA LYS A 101 -12.18 5.20 -3.46
C LYS A 101 -12.89 6.07 -4.49
N LEU A 102 -12.13 6.74 -5.35
CA LEU A 102 -12.68 7.61 -6.41
C LEU A 102 -13.18 6.83 -7.62
N PHE A 103 -12.57 5.68 -7.91
CA PHE A 103 -12.86 4.83 -9.07
C PHE A 103 -13.06 3.36 -8.66
N PRO A 104 -14.14 3.04 -7.92
CA PRO A 104 -14.35 1.70 -7.38
C PRO A 104 -14.46 0.61 -8.46
N GLY A 105 -15.08 0.88 -9.61
CA GLY A 105 -15.22 -0.10 -10.70
C GLY A 105 -13.91 -0.51 -11.38
N ARG A 106 -12.81 0.21 -11.16
CA ARG A 106 -11.45 -0.20 -11.58
C ARG A 106 -10.80 -1.21 -10.63
N SER A 107 -11.31 -1.32 -9.40
CA SER A 107 -10.89 -2.35 -8.45
C SER A 107 -11.42 -3.73 -8.88
N GLU A 108 -12.65 -3.78 -9.41
CA GLU A 108 -13.34 -5.01 -9.80
C GLU A 108 -12.66 -5.71 -10.99
N MET A 109 -12.15 -4.96 -11.97
CA MET A 109 -11.35 -5.56 -13.07
C MET A 109 -10.07 -6.20 -12.56
N LYS A 110 -9.46 -5.66 -11.49
CA LYS A 110 -8.29 -6.25 -10.87
C LYS A 110 -8.67 -7.52 -10.10
N GLU A 111 -9.80 -7.52 -9.40
CA GLU A 111 -10.32 -8.73 -8.75
C GLU A 111 -10.63 -9.83 -9.76
N GLU A 112 -11.21 -9.51 -10.92
CA GLU A 112 -11.48 -10.53 -11.94
C GLU A 112 -10.20 -11.10 -12.57
N VAL A 113 -9.20 -10.26 -12.84
CA VAL A 113 -7.89 -10.71 -13.33
C VAL A 113 -7.14 -11.50 -12.26
N ASP A 114 -7.09 -10.99 -11.02
CA ASP A 114 -6.47 -11.67 -9.88
C ASP A 114 -7.19 -13.01 -9.60
N GLN A 115 -8.51 -13.09 -9.77
CA GLN A 115 -9.30 -14.32 -9.64
C GLN A 115 -8.97 -15.31 -10.76
N LYS A 116 -8.89 -14.87 -12.02
CA LYS A 116 -8.51 -15.74 -13.15
C LYS A 116 -7.07 -16.26 -12.98
N LEU A 117 -6.15 -15.41 -12.55
CA LEU A 117 -4.77 -15.80 -12.25
C LEU A 117 -4.71 -16.74 -11.05
N TYR A 118 -5.55 -16.53 -10.04
CA TYR A 118 -5.67 -17.42 -8.89
C TYR A 118 -6.20 -18.81 -9.27
N GLU A 119 -7.28 -18.89 -10.06
CA GLU A 119 -7.81 -20.17 -10.55
C GLU A 119 -6.81 -20.88 -11.47
N LEU A 120 -6.07 -20.14 -12.30
CA LEU A 120 -4.95 -20.69 -13.08
C LEU A 120 -3.86 -21.25 -12.16
N ALA A 121 -3.42 -20.49 -11.16
CA ALA A 121 -2.43 -20.95 -10.19
C ALA A 121 -2.89 -22.22 -9.46
N LYS A 122 -4.16 -22.25 -9.03
CA LYS A 122 -4.80 -23.38 -8.36
C LYS A 122 -4.83 -24.63 -9.24
N ALA A 123 -5.23 -24.50 -10.50
CA ALA A 123 -5.24 -25.60 -11.46
C ALA A 123 -3.83 -26.16 -11.70
N MET A 124 -2.83 -25.28 -11.86
CA MET A 124 -1.44 -25.69 -12.05
C MET A 124 -0.82 -26.32 -10.80
N ILE A 125 -1.28 -25.92 -9.60
CA ILE A 125 -0.79 -26.46 -8.34
C ILE A 125 -1.25 -27.89 -8.10
N GLN A 126 -2.45 -28.24 -8.57
CA GLN A 126 -2.95 -29.61 -8.55
C GLN A 126 -2.10 -30.54 -9.42
N ASP A 127 -1.48 -30.03 -10.48
CA ASP A 127 -0.51 -30.78 -11.28
C ASP A 127 0.87 -30.79 -10.61
N THR A 128 1.20 -31.89 -9.93
CA THR A 128 2.49 -32.05 -9.22
C THR A 128 3.73 -32.01 -10.12
N SER A 129 3.58 -32.09 -11.45
CA SER A 129 4.71 -32.03 -12.39
C SER A 129 5.23 -30.61 -12.64
N VAL A 130 4.42 -29.59 -12.36
CA VAL A 130 4.76 -28.18 -12.64
C VAL A 130 5.49 -27.53 -11.46
N SER A 131 6.65 -26.93 -11.71
CA SER A 131 7.42 -26.24 -10.67
C SER A 131 6.74 -24.94 -10.21
N LEU A 132 7.01 -24.51 -8.97
CA LEU A 132 6.51 -23.22 -8.48
C LEU A 132 7.08 -22.03 -9.26
N VAL A 133 8.24 -22.19 -9.89
CA VAL A 133 8.85 -21.15 -10.74
C VAL A 133 8.02 -20.96 -12.00
N ASP A 134 7.64 -22.05 -12.67
CA ASP A 134 6.81 -22.00 -13.89
C ASP A 134 5.43 -21.40 -13.60
N ILE A 135 4.85 -21.73 -12.45
CA ILE A 135 3.57 -21.15 -12.00
C ILE A 135 3.75 -19.66 -11.73
N SER A 136 4.85 -19.27 -11.09
CA SER A 136 5.16 -17.87 -10.81
C SER A 136 5.30 -17.05 -12.09
N GLU A 137 6.00 -17.58 -13.09
CA GLU A 137 6.19 -16.92 -14.39
C GLU A 137 4.86 -16.76 -15.14
N LYS A 138 3.99 -17.78 -15.10
CA LYS A 138 2.70 -17.74 -15.80
C LYS A 138 1.64 -16.89 -15.11
N THR A 139 1.66 -16.83 -13.78
CA THR A 139 0.60 -16.16 -13.00
C THR A 139 1.02 -14.77 -12.50
N GLY A 140 2.32 -14.46 -12.51
CA GLY A 140 2.87 -13.22 -11.95
C GLY A 140 2.92 -13.20 -10.41
N PHE A 141 2.40 -14.23 -9.72
CA PHE A 141 2.54 -14.35 -8.27
C PHE A 141 3.97 -14.77 -7.93
N SER A 142 4.57 -14.13 -6.92
CA SER A 142 5.87 -14.58 -6.43
C SER A 142 5.76 -15.99 -5.81
N PRO A 143 6.85 -16.78 -5.81
CA PRO A 143 6.83 -18.12 -5.20
C PRO A 143 6.44 -18.08 -3.72
N ALA A 144 6.80 -17.01 -3.00
CA ALA A 144 6.41 -16.80 -1.61
C ALA A 144 4.90 -16.61 -1.44
N ILE A 145 4.27 -15.82 -2.32
CA ILE A 145 2.82 -15.62 -2.31
C ILE A 145 2.08 -16.93 -2.64
N LEU A 146 2.59 -17.70 -3.61
CA LEU A 146 2.04 -19.02 -3.93
C LEU A 146 2.10 -20.00 -2.73
N CYS A 147 3.17 -19.96 -1.93
CA CYS A 147 3.27 -20.79 -0.72
C CYS A 147 2.26 -20.39 0.36
N ILE A 148 1.95 -19.09 0.47
CA ILE A 148 0.94 -18.60 1.42
C ILE A 148 -0.47 -18.96 0.94
N MET A 149 -0.75 -18.81 -0.35
CA MET A 149 -2.07 -19.10 -0.93
C MET A 149 -2.39 -20.59 -0.96
N PHE A 150 -1.38 -21.45 -1.11
CA PHE A 150 -1.55 -22.89 -1.29
C PHE A 150 -0.63 -23.70 -0.35
N PRO A 151 -0.87 -23.64 0.98
CA PRO A 151 -0.01 -24.28 1.96
C PRO A 151 -0.02 -25.82 1.90
N GLU A 152 -1.06 -26.40 1.29
CA GLU A 152 -1.20 -27.86 1.16
C GLU A 152 -0.27 -28.48 0.13
N ARG A 153 0.28 -27.68 -0.80
CA ARG A 153 1.30 -28.19 -1.69
C ARG A 153 2.53 -28.40 -0.81
N PRO A 154 3.02 -29.64 -0.63
CA PRO A 154 4.30 -29.82 0.03
C PRO A 154 5.29 -29.06 -0.84
N THR A 155 5.80 -27.92 -0.34
CA THR A 155 7.05 -27.42 -0.84
C THR A 155 7.99 -28.59 -0.64
N ARG A 156 8.29 -29.36 -1.69
CA ARG A 156 9.46 -30.21 -1.73
C ARG A 156 10.58 -29.24 -1.45
N ARG A 157 10.91 -29.19 -0.17
CA ARG A 157 11.67 -28.22 0.61
C ARG A 157 12.32 -27.14 -0.22
N LEU A 158 11.92 -25.89 0.02
CA LEU A 158 12.66 -24.67 -0.34
C LEU A 158 14.17 -24.95 -0.55
N PRO A 159 14.68 -24.98 -1.78
CA PRO A 159 16.12 -25.03 -1.99
C PRO A 159 16.60 -23.59 -2.16
N ALA A 160 16.96 -22.89 -1.07
CA ALA A 160 17.83 -21.71 -1.14
C ALA A 160 18.36 -21.19 0.23
N LEU A 161 18.74 -22.06 1.16
CA LEU A 161 20.12 -21.85 1.64
C LEU A 161 20.95 -22.17 0.41
N LYS A 162 21.73 -21.22 -0.14
CA LYS A 162 22.68 -21.51 -1.23
C LYS A 162 23.49 -22.73 -0.81
N VAL A 163 23.08 -23.92 -1.25
CA VAL A 163 23.71 -25.17 -0.87
C VAL A 163 24.98 -25.20 -1.70
N ARG A 164 26.06 -24.66 -1.13
CA ARG A 164 27.39 -24.71 -1.72
C ARG A 164 27.84 -26.14 -2.03
N ASN A 165 27.17 -27.16 -1.50
CA ASN A 165 27.50 -28.55 -1.75
C ASN A 165 26.31 -29.51 -1.48
N PRO A 166 25.57 -29.99 -2.50
CA PRO A 166 24.38 -30.82 -2.34
C PRO A 166 24.68 -32.20 -1.70
N GLU A 167 25.89 -32.70 -1.89
CA GLU A 167 26.35 -33.97 -1.30
C GLU A 167 26.41 -33.91 0.23
N LEU A 168 26.85 -32.78 0.78
CA LEU A 168 26.90 -32.58 2.24
C LEU A 168 25.51 -32.57 2.86
N TYR A 169 24.51 -32.09 2.12
CA TYR A 169 23.11 -32.06 2.56
C TYR A 169 22.49 -33.46 2.54
N ALA A 170 22.67 -34.22 1.46
CA ALA A 170 22.22 -35.60 1.40
C ALA A 170 22.86 -36.47 2.50
N LYS A 171 24.16 -36.24 2.77
CA LYS A 171 24.88 -36.90 3.86
C LYS A 171 24.32 -36.50 5.24
N ALA A 172 24.05 -35.21 5.47
CA ALA A 172 23.43 -34.74 6.71
C ALA A 172 22.03 -35.32 6.90
N GLU A 173 21.23 -35.37 5.84
CA GLU A 173 19.87 -35.92 5.86
C GLU A 173 19.88 -37.41 6.23
N ASN A 174 20.71 -38.22 5.56
CA ASN A 174 20.86 -39.64 5.88
C ASN A 174 21.26 -39.87 7.35
N MET A 175 22.18 -39.05 7.88
CA MET A 175 22.56 -39.12 9.29
C MET A 175 21.45 -38.66 10.25
N MET A 176 20.64 -37.68 9.84
CA MET A 176 19.55 -37.12 10.65
C MET A 176 18.33 -38.05 10.72
N MET A 177 18.18 -39.00 9.79
CA MET A 177 17.19 -40.07 9.90
C MET A 177 17.48 -41.01 11.08
N ASP A 178 18.74 -41.17 11.51
CA ASP A 178 19.08 -41.96 12.70
C ASP A 178 19.05 -41.10 13.96
N SER A 179 17.91 -41.14 14.68
CA SER A 179 17.64 -40.43 15.95
C SER A 179 18.71 -40.58 17.04
N ARG A 180 19.60 -41.56 16.93
CA ARG A 180 20.70 -41.81 17.89
C ARG A 180 21.89 -40.87 17.69
N ILE A 181 22.08 -40.32 16.49
CA ILE A 181 23.25 -39.49 16.17
C ILE A 181 23.01 -38.06 16.68
N PRO A 182 23.86 -37.52 17.57
CA PRO A 182 23.71 -36.16 18.08
C PRO A 182 23.98 -35.10 17.00
N LEU A 183 23.26 -33.96 17.05
CA LEU A 183 23.42 -32.83 16.12
C LEU A 183 24.87 -32.34 15.99
N LYS A 184 25.63 -32.40 17.09
CA LYS A 184 27.05 -32.02 17.10
C LYS A 184 27.89 -32.92 16.19
N GLU A 185 27.65 -34.23 16.22
CA GLU A 185 28.36 -35.19 15.37
C GLU A 185 27.97 -35.01 13.89
N VAL A 186 26.69 -34.77 13.61
CA VAL A 186 26.25 -34.45 12.23
C VAL A 186 26.96 -33.19 11.73
N SER A 187 27.06 -32.15 12.58
CA SER A 187 27.75 -30.90 12.26
C SER A 187 29.23 -31.12 11.95
N GLU A 188 29.92 -31.92 12.76
CA GLU A 188 31.35 -32.24 12.57
C GLU A 188 31.58 -33.04 11.28
N ARG A 189 30.74 -34.05 10.99
CA ARG A 189 30.94 -34.92 9.81
C ARG A 189 30.53 -34.31 8.47
N THR A 190 29.74 -33.24 8.51
CA THR A 190 29.20 -32.58 7.30
C THR A 190 29.70 -31.14 7.13
N GLY A 191 30.32 -30.55 8.15
CA GLY A 191 30.74 -29.16 8.16
C GLY A 191 29.58 -28.14 8.24
N ILE A 192 28.33 -28.60 8.37
CA ILE A 192 27.14 -27.74 8.47
C ILE A 192 26.98 -27.29 9.91
N LYS A 193 26.90 -25.98 10.16
CA LYS A 193 26.73 -25.43 11.52
C LYS A 193 25.41 -25.89 12.15
N ILE A 194 25.44 -26.19 13.45
CA ILE A 194 24.27 -26.67 14.23
C ILE A 194 23.02 -25.77 14.06
N PRO A 195 23.09 -24.42 14.10
CA PRO A 195 21.90 -23.59 13.87
C PRO A 195 21.27 -23.79 12.49
N THR A 196 22.08 -24.09 11.48
CA THR A 196 21.59 -24.42 10.14
C THR A 196 20.90 -25.77 10.13
N LEU A 197 21.47 -26.78 10.78
CA LEU A 197 20.83 -28.10 10.95
C LEU A 197 19.49 -28.00 11.70
N CYS A 198 19.40 -27.18 12.74
CA CYS A 198 18.15 -26.97 13.50
C CYS A 198 17.06 -26.30 12.65
N LYS A 199 17.45 -25.37 11.75
CA LYS A 199 16.51 -24.76 10.80
C LYS A 199 16.04 -25.75 9.73
N MET A 200 16.90 -26.67 9.32
CA MET A 200 16.57 -27.71 8.34
C MET A 200 15.70 -28.82 8.92
N PHE A 201 15.85 -29.12 10.22
CA PHE A 201 15.18 -30.21 10.91
C PHE A 201 14.61 -29.73 12.26
N PRO A 202 13.51 -28.95 12.25
CA PRO A 202 12.97 -28.33 13.46
C PRO A 202 12.43 -29.33 14.48
N ASP A 203 12.04 -30.53 14.06
CA ASP A 203 11.47 -31.57 14.91
C ASP A 203 12.49 -32.28 15.81
N ARG A 204 13.77 -31.93 15.70
CA ARG A 204 14.87 -32.53 16.45
C ARG A 204 15.40 -31.54 17.49
N PRO A 205 14.81 -31.48 18.69
CA PRO A 205 15.28 -30.58 19.72
C PRO A 205 16.72 -30.96 20.11
N GLU A 206 17.60 -29.96 20.19
CA GLU A 206 18.94 -30.15 20.72
C GLU A 206 18.80 -30.72 22.14
N ARG A 207 19.31 -31.94 22.38
CA ARG A 207 19.38 -32.51 23.72
C ARG A 207 20.28 -31.59 24.54
N LYS A 208 19.69 -30.61 25.21
CA LYS A 208 20.37 -29.79 26.22
C LYS A 208 20.93 -30.80 27.21
N LYS A 209 22.25 -30.92 27.27
CA LYS A 209 22.93 -31.74 28.26
C LYS A 209 22.34 -31.33 29.61
N GLY A 210 21.66 -32.28 30.26
CA GLY A 210 21.07 -32.05 31.57
C GLY A 210 22.14 -31.41 32.45
N ARG A 211 21.82 -30.24 33.01
CA ARG A 211 22.64 -29.66 34.07
C ARG A 211 22.79 -30.77 35.12
N PRO A 212 24.01 -31.11 35.55
CA PRO A 212 24.15 -32.04 36.66
C PRO A 212 23.43 -31.39 37.85
N THR A 213 22.35 -32.01 38.29
CA THR A 213 21.72 -31.67 39.56
C THR A 213 22.70 -32.11 40.63
N SER A 214 23.49 -31.16 41.13
CA SER A 214 24.23 -31.31 42.37
C SER A 214 23.24 -31.71 43.46
N ARG A 215 23.27 -32.99 43.84
CA ARG A 215 22.66 -33.47 45.07
C ARG A 215 23.40 -32.81 46.23
N VAL A 216 22.64 -32.08 47.05
CA VAL A 216 22.97 -31.80 48.45
C VAL A 216 22.30 -32.89 49.27
#